data_AF-A0A838QX09-F1
#
_entry.id   AF-A0A838QX09-F1
#
_cell.length_a   1.000
_cell.length_b   1.000
_cell.length_c   1.000
_cell.angle_alpha   90.00
_cell.angle_beta   90.00
_cell.angle_gamma   90.00
#
_symmetry.space_group_name_H-M   'P 1'
#
loop_
_entity.id
_entity.type
_entity.pdbx_description
1 polymer ?
#
loop_
_entity_poly.entity_id
_entity_poly.type
_entity_poly.pdbx_seq_one_letter_code
_entity_poly.pdbx_strand_id
1 'polypeptide(L)'
;MRFRSNNNYAACLIAALAACNATRLHGQQVLVNFNVPGPADWDVPGNWDPANRPEAGFDEVAVIGGGRSAFVASAVPNTGGIIMDLSTLEIRSGGSLVVEPGPSTPNNGNITLGQSLNTNLIVRRGGSLTARNISSGGGPATELLLGETGGSGTATLSVTGGTLNRNTRIVGPNVAFSSSGSLAFGGQHRLAPVITGATHSTINVTGSATLAGTVRPEFSGYTPVLGNSWDLVTAGSLTSTMTLDTSGLPILPRGTAFNLSATGTTAKLGYNNFLILSVNRGTGVARIENAVGSAIGFDGYTITSPSGALGGTWNSLQDQAIAGWDEADNSTANRRTEFKTSGLTSLAAGNSVSL
;
A
#
# COMPACT_ATOMS: atom_id res chain seq x y z
N MET A 1 -55.78 -41.67 -62.96
CA MET A 1 -55.57 -40.74 -61.82
C MET A 1 -54.28 -41.14 -61.12
N ARG A 2 -53.16 -40.47 -61.41
CA ARG A 2 -51.83 -40.77 -60.85
C ARG A 2 -51.47 -39.70 -59.82
N PHE A 3 -51.39 -40.07 -58.54
CA PHE A 3 -50.86 -39.21 -57.49
C PHE A 3 -49.32 -39.30 -57.49
N ARG A 4 -48.65 -38.15 -57.65
CA ARG A 4 -47.21 -37.99 -57.42
C ARG A 4 -46.98 -37.70 -55.93
N SER A 5 -46.13 -38.48 -55.28
CA SER A 5 -45.67 -38.24 -53.91
C SER A 5 -44.56 -37.19 -53.87
N ASN A 6 -44.75 -36.12 -53.11
CA ASN A 6 -43.75 -35.09 -52.83
C ASN A 6 -42.87 -35.51 -51.65
N ASN A 7 -41.61 -35.88 -51.93
CA ASN A 7 -40.59 -36.27 -50.95
C ASN A 7 -39.51 -35.18 -50.77
N ASN A 8 -39.87 -33.92 -50.50
CA ASN A 8 -38.88 -32.83 -50.40
C ASN A 8 -38.97 -31.92 -49.16
N TYR A 9 -39.72 -32.28 -48.11
CA TYR A 9 -39.89 -31.41 -46.93
C TYR A 9 -39.16 -31.87 -45.65
N ALA A 10 -38.40 -32.98 -45.68
CA ALA A 10 -37.77 -33.52 -44.47
C ALA A 10 -36.31 -33.07 -44.22
N ALA A 11 -35.64 -32.40 -45.18
CA ALA A 11 -34.22 -32.06 -45.06
C ALA A 11 -33.91 -30.66 -44.50
N CYS A 12 -34.88 -29.73 -44.46
CA CYS A 12 -34.64 -28.36 -43.98
C CYS A 12 -34.86 -28.14 -42.47
N LEU A 13 -35.43 -29.10 -41.74
CA LEU A 13 -35.75 -28.90 -40.32
C LEU A 13 -34.61 -29.33 -39.36
N ILE A 14 -33.64 -30.12 -39.85
CA ILE A 14 -32.50 -30.57 -39.03
C ILE A 14 -31.32 -29.57 -39.05
N ALA A 15 -31.20 -28.73 -40.09
CA ALA A 15 -30.18 -27.69 -40.14
C ALA A 15 -30.50 -26.46 -39.25
N ALA A 16 -31.77 -26.22 -38.93
CA ALA A 16 -32.18 -25.11 -38.06
C ALA A 16 -32.00 -25.42 -36.57
N LEU A 17 -31.99 -26.71 -36.17
CA LEU A 17 -31.76 -27.10 -34.77
C LEU A 17 -30.27 -27.16 -34.40
N ALA A 18 -29.37 -27.33 -35.37
CA ALA A 18 -27.92 -27.31 -35.16
C ALA A 18 -27.32 -25.89 -35.14
N ALA A 19 -28.04 -24.89 -35.64
CA ALA A 19 -27.67 -23.47 -35.56
C ALA A 19 -28.19 -22.76 -34.28
N CYS A 20 -28.95 -23.48 -33.43
CA CYS A 20 -29.38 -23.01 -32.12
C CYS A 20 -28.36 -23.38 -31.01
N ASN A 21 -27.10 -23.64 -31.38
CA ASN A 21 -25.99 -23.59 -30.44
C ASN A 21 -25.80 -22.12 -30.03
N ALA A 22 -26.58 -21.73 -29.04
CA ALA A 22 -26.46 -20.58 -28.17
C ALA A 22 -25.35 -19.59 -28.56
N THR A 23 -25.68 -18.65 -29.43
CA THR A 23 -25.09 -17.32 -29.31
C THR A 23 -25.51 -16.80 -27.94
N ARG A 24 -24.71 -17.08 -26.90
CA ARG A 24 -24.80 -16.32 -25.65
C ARG A 24 -24.65 -14.86 -26.09
N LEU A 25 -25.72 -14.09 -25.97
CA LEU A 25 -25.72 -12.69 -26.37
C LEU A 25 -24.64 -12.00 -25.53
N HIS A 26 -23.57 -11.53 -26.19
CA HIS A 26 -22.40 -10.84 -25.62
C HIS A 26 -22.78 -9.44 -25.09
N GLY A 27 -23.80 -9.34 -24.25
CA GLY A 27 -24.34 -8.04 -23.82
C GLY A 27 -24.88 -7.99 -22.41
N GLN A 28 -24.90 -9.10 -21.68
CA GLN A 28 -25.26 -9.10 -20.27
C GLN A 28 -24.05 -9.49 -19.43
N GLN A 29 -23.71 -8.64 -18.46
CA GLN A 29 -22.75 -8.99 -17.42
C GLN A 29 -23.23 -10.27 -16.73
N VAL A 30 -22.46 -11.35 -16.86
CA VAL A 30 -22.76 -12.62 -16.21
C VAL A 30 -21.93 -12.72 -14.94
N LEU A 31 -22.61 -12.71 -13.79
CA LEU A 31 -21.96 -13.00 -12.52
C LEU A 31 -21.75 -14.51 -12.42
N VAL A 32 -20.50 -14.93 -12.21
CA VAL A 32 -20.12 -16.33 -12.05
C VAL A 32 -19.64 -16.51 -10.61
N ASN A 33 -20.45 -17.21 -9.83
CA ASN A 33 -20.25 -17.30 -8.38
C ASN A 33 -19.34 -18.48 -8.04
N PHE A 34 -18.31 -18.24 -7.25
CA PHE A 34 -17.52 -19.32 -6.66
C PHE A 34 -18.37 -20.03 -5.61
N ASN A 35 -18.68 -21.32 -5.79
CA ASN A 35 -19.74 -21.99 -5.03
C ASN A 35 -19.23 -23.07 -4.06
N VAL A 36 -17.95 -23.42 -4.10
CA VAL A 36 -17.37 -24.46 -3.24
C VAL A 36 -16.84 -23.93 -1.89
N PRO A 37 -16.96 -24.72 -0.80
CA PRO A 37 -16.37 -24.39 0.49
C PRO A 37 -14.86 -24.66 0.52
N GLY A 38 -14.14 -23.87 1.32
CA GLY A 38 -12.69 -24.02 1.52
C GLY A 38 -11.83 -23.52 0.35
N PRO A 39 -10.49 -23.67 0.44
CA PRO A 39 -9.57 -23.34 -0.64
C PRO A 39 -9.76 -24.28 -1.83
N ALA A 40 -10.17 -23.75 -2.98
CA ALA A 40 -10.33 -24.53 -4.19
C ALA A 40 -9.77 -23.80 -5.41
N ASP A 41 -9.40 -24.57 -6.44
CA ASP A 41 -8.71 -24.06 -7.62
C ASP A 41 -9.66 -23.22 -8.49
N TRP A 42 -9.18 -22.05 -8.93
CA TRP A 42 -9.88 -21.17 -9.85
C TRP A 42 -10.16 -21.86 -11.20
N ASP A 43 -9.25 -22.69 -11.70
CA ASP A 43 -9.35 -23.24 -13.07
C ASP A 43 -10.20 -24.51 -13.18
N VAL A 44 -10.87 -24.92 -12.09
CA VAL A 44 -11.79 -26.07 -12.11
C VAL A 44 -13.22 -25.55 -12.34
N PRO A 45 -13.84 -25.79 -13.51
CA PRO A 45 -15.17 -25.26 -13.84
C PRO A 45 -16.26 -25.64 -12.83
N GLY A 46 -16.16 -26.83 -12.22
CA GLY A 46 -17.11 -27.30 -11.21
C GLY A 46 -17.11 -26.50 -9.90
N ASN A 47 -16.13 -25.61 -9.69
CA ASN A 47 -16.07 -24.73 -8.52
C ASN A 47 -16.89 -23.43 -8.69
N TRP A 48 -17.51 -23.25 -9.85
CA TRP A 48 -18.25 -22.06 -10.23
C TRP A 48 -19.72 -22.39 -10.48
N ASP A 49 -20.58 -21.38 -10.33
CA ASP A 49 -22.00 -21.41 -10.69
C ASP A 49 -22.33 -20.22 -11.60
N PRO A 50 -22.71 -20.46 -12.88
CA PRO A 50 -22.78 -21.77 -13.53
C PRO A 50 -21.40 -22.47 -13.62
N ALA A 51 -21.37 -23.78 -13.88
CA ALA A 51 -20.17 -24.63 -13.89
C ALA A 51 -19.18 -24.36 -15.05
N ASN A 52 -18.81 -23.10 -15.21
CA ASN A 52 -17.82 -22.55 -16.12
C ASN A 52 -17.00 -21.54 -15.31
N ARG A 53 -15.68 -21.51 -15.52
CA ARG A 53 -14.86 -20.44 -14.94
C ARG A 53 -15.22 -19.09 -15.58
N PRO A 54 -15.05 -17.97 -14.87
CA PRO A 54 -15.25 -16.63 -15.44
C PRO A 54 -14.25 -16.34 -16.55
N GLU A 55 -14.73 -15.90 -17.72
CA GLU A 55 -13.90 -15.50 -18.86
C GLU A 55 -14.25 -14.09 -19.39
N ALA A 56 -13.22 -13.30 -19.71
CA ALA A 56 -13.35 -11.94 -20.22
C ALA A 56 -14.09 -11.91 -21.57
N GLY A 57 -13.91 -12.93 -22.42
CA GLY A 57 -14.57 -13.03 -23.73
C GLY A 57 -16.11 -13.05 -23.67
N PHE A 58 -16.67 -13.37 -22.50
CA PHE A 58 -18.11 -13.40 -22.25
C PHE A 58 -18.59 -12.32 -21.28
N ASP A 59 -17.73 -11.36 -20.94
CA ASP A 59 -18.05 -10.35 -19.93
C ASP A 59 -18.51 -10.98 -18.61
N GLU A 60 -17.81 -12.05 -18.21
CA GLU A 60 -18.07 -12.70 -16.93
C GLU A 60 -17.29 -12.02 -15.80
N VAL A 61 -17.96 -11.85 -14.66
CA VAL A 61 -17.37 -11.30 -13.44
C VAL A 61 -17.35 -12.39 -12.39
N ALA A 62 -16.14 -12.69 -11.91
CA ALA A 62 -15.94 -13.62 -10.82
C ALA A 62 -16.49 -13.04 -9.52
N VAL A 63 -17.39 -13.75 -8.84
CA VAL A 63 -17.90 -13.35 -7.53
C VAL A 63 -17.45 -14.37 -6.50
N ILE A 64 -16.62 -13.95 -5.55
CA ILE A 64 -16.14 -14.79 -4.44
C ILE A 64 -16.64 -14.22 -3.12
N GLY A 65 -17.49 -14.95 -2.42
CA GLY A 65 -17.98 -14.51 -1.12
C GLY A 65 -18.48 -15.62 -0.21
N GLY A 66 -18.95 -15.24 0.98
CA GLY A 66 -19.54 -16.16 1.95
C GLY A 66 -18.52 -17.05 2.67
N GLY A 67 -17.34 -16.51 2.97
CA GLY A 67 -16.23 -17.21 3.64
C GLY A 67 -15.43 -18.14 2.72
N ARG A 68 -15.66 -18.09 1.40
CA ARG A 68 -14.99 -18.97 0.43
C ARG A 68 -13.58 -18.50 0.09
N SER A 69 -12.76 -19.44 -0.38
CA SER A 69 -11.38 -19.19 -0.75
C SER A 69 -11.07 -19.80 -2.12
N ALA A 70 -10.64 -18.98 -3.08
CA ALA A 70 -10.13 -19.45 -4.36
C ALA A 70 -8.61 -19.31 -4.43
N PHE A 71 -7.94 -20.16 -5.21
CA PHE A 71 -6.53 -19.98 -5.53
C PHE A 71 -6.24 -20.16 -7.01
N VAL A 72 -5.21 -19.48 -7.51
CA VAL A 72 -4.69 -19.58 -8.88
C VAL A 72 -3.27 -20.12 -8.79
N ALA A 73 -3.03 -21.34 -9.27
CA ALA A 73 -1.73 -22.01 -9.22
C ALA A 73 -1.01 -22.13 -10.58
N SER A 74 -1.71 -21.82 -11.66
CA SER A 74 -1.19 -21.75 -13.04
C SER A 74 -1.76 -20.52 -13.74
N ALA A 75 -1.34 -20.27 -14.98
CA ALA A 75 -2.04 -19.30 -15.82
C ALA A 75 -3.49 -19.78 -16.06
N VAL A 76 -4.44 -18.87 -15.89
CA VAL A 76 -5.87 -19.09 -16.18
C VAL A 76 -6.35 -18.13 -17.26
N PRO A 77 -7.47 -18.40 -17.94
CA PRO A 77 -8.04 -17.44 -18.87
C PRO A 77 -8.35 -16.09 -18.21
N ASN A 78 -8.25 -15.04 -19.00
CA ASN A 78 -8.52 -13.69 -18.54
C ASN A 78 -9.99 -13.59 -18.08
N THR A 79 -10.26 -12.82 -17.03
CA THR A 79 -11.62 -12.61 -16.49
C THR A 79 -12.07 -11.16 -16.68
N GLY A 80 -13.37 -10.93 -16.87
CA GLY A 80 -13.95 -9.61 -17.12
C GLY A 80 -13.94 -8.67 -15.91
N GLY A 81 -13.89 -9.26 -14.71
CA GLY A 81 -13.89 -8.54 -13.44
C GLY A 81 -13.87 -9.50 -12.26
N ILE A 82 -13.59 -8.95 -11.07
CA ILE A 82 -13.61 -9.70 -9.81
C ILE A 82 -14.31 -8.88 -8.74
N ILE A 83 -15.28 -9.49 -8.05
CA ILE A 83 -15.93 -8.96 -6.86
C ILE A 83 -15.69 -9.94 -5.71
N MET A 84 -15.18 -9.41 -4.60
CA MET A 84 -14.88 -10.21 -3.42
C MET A 84 -15.49 -9.60 -2.16
N ASP A 85 -16.26 -10.38 -1.39
CA ASP A 85 -16.82 -9.93 -0.10
C ASP A 85 -16.88 -11.10 0.90
N LEU A 86 -16.23 -10.95 2.07
CA LEU A 86 -15.98 -12.05 3.01
C LEU A 86 -15.33 -13.25 2.30
N SER A 87 -14.18 -13.07 1.68
CA SER A 87 -13.51 -14.13 0.92
C SER A 87 -12.00 -13.99 0.86
N THR A 88 -11.34 -15.03 0.33
CA THR A 88 -9.92 -15.01 0.03
C THR A 88 -9.67 -15.39 -1.43
N LEU A 89 -8.79 -14.67 -2.11
CA LEU A 89 -8.23 -15.04 -3.41
C LEU A 89 -6.71 -15.06 -3.30
N GLU A 90 -6.10 -16.18 -3.63
CA GLU A 90 -4.65 -16.38 -3.55
C GLU A 90 -4.05 -16.68 -4.93
N ILE A 91 -3.16 -15.82 -5.41
CA ILE A 91 -2.35 -16.08 -6.61
C ILE A 91 -1.01 -16.68 -6.14
N ARG A 92 -0.85 -17.99 -6.35
CA ARG A 92 0.31 -18.77 -5.91
C ARG A 92 1.48 -18.62 -6.87
N SER A 93 2.63 -19.17 -6.48
CA SER A 93 3.79 -19.28 -7.37
C SER A 93 3.42 -20.04 -8.65
N GLY A 94 3.73 -19.47 -9.82
CA GLY A 94 3.31 -19.99 -11.13
C GLY A 94 1.89 -19.59 -11.56
N GLY A 95 1.08 -19.08 -10.64
CA GLY A 95 -0.25 -18.55 -10.91
C GLY A 95 -0.18 -17.22 -11.68
N SER A 96 -1.01 -17.08 -12.70
CA SER A 96 -1.16 -15.83 -13.45
C SER A 96 -2.63 -15.56 -13.72
N LEU A 97 -3.13 -14.43 -13.24
CA LEU A 97 -4.50 -13.98 -13.44
C LEU A 97 -4.51 -12.59 -14.07
N VAL A 98 -5.24 -12.45 -15.17
CA VAL A 98 -5.44 -11.17 -15.85
C VAL A 98 -6.92 -10.82 -15.77
N VAL A 99 -7.20 -9.61 -15.28
CA VAL A 99 -8.53 -9.03 -15.16
C VAL A 99 -8.62 -7.88 -16.15
N GLU A 100 -9.34 -8.06 -17.24
CA GLU A 100 -9.41 -7.09 -18.32
C GLU A 100 -10.86 -6.85 -18.76
N PRO A 101 -11.16 -5.70 -19.37
CA PRO A 101 -12.46 -5.49 -20.00
C PRO A 101 -12.73 -6.59 -21.04
N GLY A 102 -13.95 -7.13 -21.04
CA GLY A 102 -14.37 -8.01 -22.12
C GLY A 102 -14.77 -7.22 -23.39
N PRO A 103 -15.21 -7.94 -24.44
CA PRO A 103 -15.50 -7.33 -25.74
C PRO A 103 -16.75 -6.44 -25.73
N SER A 104 -17.63 -6.56 -24.74
CA SER A 104 -18.80 -5.69 -24.58
C SER A 104 -18.68 -4.83 -23.33
N THR A 105 -19.00 -3.54 -23.45
CA THR A 105 -19.08 -2.64 -22.31
C THR A 105 -20.34 -2.97 -21.51
N PRO A 106 -20.24 -3.54 -20.29
CA PRO A 106 -19.91 -2.71 -19.14
C PRO A 106 -18.79 -3.25 -18.24
N ASN A 107 -18.17 -4.38 -18.57
CA ASN A 107 -17.12 -4.95 -17.72
C ASN A 107 -15.84 -4.14 -17.82
N ASN A 108 -15.40 -3.64 -16.67
CA ASN A 108 -14.33 -2.64 -16.62
C ASN A 108 -12.95 -3.24 -16.36
N GLY A 109 -12.78 -4.57 -16.30
CA GLY A 109 -11.50 -5.17 -15.90
C GLY A 109 -11.12 -4.78 -14.46
N ASN A 110 -12.13 -4.62 -13.60
CA ASN A 110 -11.97 -4.11 -12.24
C ASN A 110 -11.92 -5.25 -11.23
N ILE A 111 -11.12 -5.04 -10.18
CA ILE A 111 -11.13 -5.83 -8.95
C ILE A 111 -11.73 -4.99 -7.83
N THR A 112 -12.73 -5.52 -7.13
CA THR A 112 -13.37 -4.88 -5.98
C THR A 112 -13.23 -5.76 -4.75
N LEU A 113 -12.47 -5.30 -3.75
CA LEU A 113 -12.17 -6.01 -2.50
C LEU A 113 -12.99 -5.44 -1.35
N GLY A 114 -13.80 -6.28 -0.72
CA GLY A 114 -14.54 -5.95 0.50
C GLY A 114 -15.54 -4.83 0.26
N GLN A 115 -16.78 -5.15 -0.10
CA GLN A 115 -17.81 -4.11 -0.19
C GLN A 115 -18.38 -3.82 1.20
N SER A 116 -18.55 -4.86 2.02
CA SER A 116 -19.17 -4.75 3.34
C SER A 116 -18.37 -5.45 4.44
N LEU A 117 -17.62 -6.50 4.10
CA LEU A 117 -16.94 -7.38 5.04
C LEU A 117 -15.42 -7.44 4.79
N ASN A 118 -14.71 -8.21 5.62
CA ASN A 118 -13.27 -8.39 5.51
C ASN A 118 -12.94 -9.37 4.38
N THR A 119 -12.07 -8.95 3.47
CA THR A 119 -11.67 -9.74 2.29
C THR A 119 -10.14 -9.75 2.14
N ASN A 120 -9.55 -10.87 1.73
CA ASN A 120 -8.11 -10.99 1.53
C ASN A 120 -7.79 -11.28 0.05
N LEU A 121 -6.98 -10.42 -0.58
CA LEU A 121 -6.34 -10.71 -1.86
C LEU A 121 -4.83 -10.89 -1.61
N ILE A 122 -4.32 -12.07 -1.93
CA ILE A 122 -2.94 -12.46 -1.68
C ILE A 122 -2.25 -12.76 -3.01
N VAL A 123 -1.12 -12.11 -3.28
CA VAL A 123 -0.23 -12.48 -4.40
C VAL A 123 1.09 -12.96 -3.80
N ARG A 124 1.35 -14.27 -3.87
CA ARG A 124 2.59 -14.87 -3.36
C ARG A 124 3.76 -14.66 -4.32
N ARG A 125 4.97 -14.95 -3.85
CA ARG A 125 6.17 -14.86 -4.71
C ARG A 125 6.07 -15.81 -5.90
N GLY A 126 6.35 -15.28 -7.09
CA GLY A 126 6.21 -15.97 -8.36
C GLY A 126 4.78 -16.00 -8.92
N GLY A 127 3.80 -15.40 -8.22
CA GLY A 127 2.45 -15.17 -8.73
C GLY A 127 2.31 -13.80 -9.42
N SER A 128 1.43 -13.69 -10.41
CA SER A 128 1.16 -12.44 -11.13
C SER A 128 -0.33 -12.12 -11.21
N LEU A 129 -0.67 -10.87 -10.92
CA LEU A 129 -2.02 -10.32 -11.07
C LEU A 129 -1.95 -9.04 -11.92
N THR A 130 -2.75 -8.99 -12.98
CA THR A 130 -2.95 -7.77 -13.78
C THR A 130 -4.41 -7.37 -13.72
N ALA A 131 -4.71 -6.08 -13.56
CA ALA A 131 -6.07 -5.55 -13.64
C ALA A 131 -6.10 -4.17 -14.31
N ARG A 132 -7.28 -3.72 -14.74
CA ARG A 132 -7.45 -2.31 -15.11
C ARG A 132 -7.49 -1.45 -13.86
N ASN A 133 -8.43 -1.70 -12.96
CA ASN A 133 -8.50 -0.98 -11.69
C ASN A 133 -8.60 -1.93 -10.51
N ILE A 134 -8.07 -1.49 -9.38
CA ILE A 134 -8.28 -2.15 -8.09
C ILE A 134 -8.96 -1.18 -7.12
N SER A 135 -9.98 -1.64 -6.42
CA SER A 135 -10.60 -0.90 -5.32
C SER A 135 -10.63 -1.77 -4.07
N SER A 136 -10.26 -1.20 -2.92
CA SER A 136 -10.41 -1.87 -1.62
C SER A 136 -11.24 -1.04 -0.64
N GLY A 137 -12.13 -1.72 0.09
CA GLY A 137 -13.07 -1.13 1.04
C GLY A 137 -13.58 -2.17 2.05
N GLY A 138 -14.78 -1.95 2.57
CA GLY A 138 -15.47 -2.94 3.40
C GLY A 138 -14.96 -2.96 4.83
N GLY A 139 -14.77 -4.14 5.41
CA GLY A 139 -14.34 -4.27 6.80
C GLY A 139 -12.90 -3.80 7.05
N PRO A 140 -12.55 -3.38 8.29
CA PRO A 140 -11.23 -2.84 8.61
C PRO A 140 -10.08 -3.84 8.47
N ALA A 141 -10.38 -5.15 8.38
CA ALA A 141 -9.39 -6.19 8.15
C ALA A 141 -9.29 -6.65 6.68
N THR A 142 -9.97 -5.98 5.74
CA THR A 142 -9.72 -6.20 4.31
C THR A 142 -8.25 -5.92 4.00
N GLU A 143 -7.58 -6.85 3.30
CA GLU A 143 -6.15 -6.81 3.05
C GLU A 143 -5.82 -7.14 1.58
N LEU A 144 -4.94 -6.32 1.00
CA LEU A 144 -4.14 -6.65 -0.17
C LEU A 144 -2.73 -7.01 0.32
N LEU A 145 -2.37 -8.29 0.26
CA LEU A 145 -1.06 -8.81 0.64
C LEU A 145 -0.25 -9.15 -0.60
N LEU A 146 0.93 -8.54 -0.73
CA LEU A 146 1.88 -8.81 -1.80
C LEU A 146 3.18 -9.37 -1.22
N GLY A 147 3.59 -10.53 -1.72
CA GLY A 147 4.78 -11.24 -1.26
C GLY A 147 4.58 -12.01 0.03
N GLU A 148 5.68 -12.60 0.49
CA GLU A 148 5.80 -13.36 1.74
C GLU A 148 7.29 -13.45 2.12
N THR A 149 7.61 -13.93 3.31
CA THR A 149 9.00 -14.05 3.78
C THR A 149 9.73 -15.24 3.16
N GLY A 150 9.01 -16.32 2.83
CA GLY A 150 9.53 -17.51 2.15
C GLY A 150 9.35 -17.46 0.62
N GLY A 151 9.74 -18.53 -0.08
CA GLY A 151 9.50 -18.69 -1.52
C GLY A 151 10.46 -17.92 -2.44
N SER A 152 10.40 -18.27 -3.73
CA SER A 152 11.22 -17.70 -4.82
C SER A 152 10.37 -16.90 -5.80
N GLY A 153 11.03 -16.01 -6.56
CA GLY A 153 10.39 -15.17 -7.57
C GLY A 153 9.81 -13.88 -6.99
N THR A 154 9.11 -13.14 -7.84
CA THR A 154 8.53 -11.83 -7.53
C THR A 154 7.02 -11.94 -7.48
N ALA A 155 6.38 -11.38 -6.45
CA ALA A 155 4.93 -11.19 -6.45
C ALA A 155 4.61 -9.94 -7.29
N THR A 156 3.86 -10.11 -8.37
CA THR A 156 3.61 -9.03 -9.34
C THR A 156 2.16 -8.58 -9.29
N LEU A 157 1.94 -7.27 -9.13
CA LEU A 157 0.65 -6.62 -9.29
C LEU A 157 0.79 -5.45 -10.26
N SER A 158 0.11 -5.52 -11.40
CA SER A 158 0.05 -4.43 -12.37
C SER A 158 -1.37 -3.93 -12.53
N VAL A 159 -1.58 -2.61 -12.34
CA VAL A 159 -2.88 -1.96 -12.53
C VAL A 159 -2.78 -0.75 -13.44
N THR A 160 -3.90 -0.30 -14.02
CA THR A 160 -3.97 1.05 -14.61
C THR A 160 -4.25 2.08 -13.53
N GLY A 161 -5.02 1.77 -12.50
CA GLY A 161 -5.25 2.69 -11.39
C GLY A 161 -6.01 2.04 -10.26
N GLY A 162 -6.43 2.84 -9.29
CA GLY A 162 -7.25 2.31 -8.21
C GLY A 162 -7.47 3.22 -7.03
N THR A 163 -8.25 2.72 -6.07
CA THR A 163 -8.45 3.33 -4.77
C THR A 163 -8.29 2.29 -3.67
N LEU A 164 -7.32 2.49 -2.78
CA LEU A 164 -7.05 1.61 -1.67
C LEU A 164 -7.52 2.28 -0.37
N ASN A 165 -8.59 1.79 0.26
CA ASN A 165 -9.10 2.37 1.53
C ASN A 165 -8.85 1.52 2.77
N ARG A 166 -8.15 0.39 2.60
CA ARG A 166 -7.92 -0.61 3.67
C ARG A 166 -6.45 -0.98 3.78
N ASN A 167 -6.14 -2.20 4.18
CA ASN A 167 -4.76 -2.60 4.43
C ASN A 167 -4.08 -2.97 3.10
N THR A 168 -2.90 -2.42 2.88
CA THR A 168 -1.98 -2.90 1.84
C THR A 168 -0.69 -3.29 2.53
N ARG A 169 -0.34 -4.57 2.44
CA ARG A 169 0.84 -5.15 3.09
C ARG A 169 1.81 -5.64 2.02
N ILE A 170 3.03 -5.14 2.05
CA ILE A 170 4.07 -5.46 1.05
C ILE A 170 5.23 -6.13 1.77
N VAL A 171 5.55 -7.36 1.38
CA VAL A 171 6.65 -8.12 1.97
C VAL A 171 7.83 -8.13 1.00
N GLY A 172 8.69 -7.11 1.15
CA GLY A 172 9.83 -6.88 0.26
C GLY A 172 11.03 -7.81 0.52
N PRO A 173 12.07 -7.75 -0.33
CA PRO A 173 12.20 -6.87 -1.50
C PRO A 173 11.62 -7.46 -2.82
N ASN A 174 10.92 -8.59 -2.78
CA ASN A 174 10.50 -9.32 -3.98
C ASN A 174 9.03 -9.07 -4.39
N VAL A 175 8.61 -7.81 -4.41
CA VAL A 175 7.30 -7.37 -4.91
C VAL A 175 7.49 -6.36 -6.04
N ALA A 176 6.76 -6.54 -7.14
CA ALA A 176 6.63 -5.59 -8.23
C ALA A 176 5.19 -5.08 -8.28
N PHE A 177 4.91 -3.97 -7.60
CA PHE A 177 3.62 -3.29 -7.69
C PHE A 177 3.77 -2.05 -8.58
N SER A 178 3.13 -2.08 -9.76
CA SER A 178 3.06 -0.96 -10.69
C SER A 178 1.64 -0.50 -10.99
N SER A 179 1.46 0.83 -11.15
CA SER A 179 0.26 1.46 -11.68
C SER A 179 0.62 2.35 -12.87
N SER A 180 0.05 2.12 -14.06
CA SER A 180 0.33 2.96 -15.23
C SER A 180 -0.41 4.31 -15.25
N GLY A 181 -1.49 4.43 -14.48
CA GLY A 181 -2.28 5.65 -14.27
C GLY A 181 -2.25 6.08 -12.80
N SER A 182 -3.40 6.51 -12.26
CA SER A 182 -3.47 7.15 -10.93
C SER A 182 -3.88 6.19 -9.83
N LEU A 183 -3.29 6.34 -8.64
CA LEU A 183 -3.58 5.52 -7.47
C LEU A 183 -3.90 6.40 -6.24
N ALA A 184 -5.04 6.18 -5.61
CA ALA A 184 -5.47 6.93 -4.43
C ALA A 184 -5.50 6.04 -3.19
N PHE A 185 -4.98 6.54 -2.07
CA PHE A 185 -5.05 5.90 -0.76
C PHE A 185 -6.02 6.71 0.08
N GLY A 186 -7.10 6.08 0.56
CA GLY A 186 -8.11 6.77 1.35
C GLY A 186 -7.64 7.09 2.78
N GLY A 187 -8.37 7.96 3.48
CA GLY A 187 -8.04 8.33 4.87
C GLY A 187 -8.07 7.19 5.88
N GLN A 188 -8.72 6.07 5.54
CA GLN A 188 -8.76 4.85 6.35
C GLN A 188 -7.72 3.80 5.92
N HIS A 189 -6.90 4.11 4.91
CA HIS A 189 -5.86 3.21 4.41
C HIS A 189 -4.77 3.00 5.45
N ARG A 190 -4.22 1.77 5.47
CA ARG A 190 -3.00 1.45 6.19
C ARG A 190 -2.01 0.78 5.25
N LEU A 191 -0.88 1.43 5.00
CA LEU A 191 0.26 0.84 4.31
C LEU A 191 1.17 0.16 5.34
N ALA A 192 1.37 -1.15 5.21
CA ALA A 192 2.23 -1.95 6.07
C ALA A 192 3.42 -2.50 5.27
N PRO A 193 4.53 -1.74 5.14
CA PRO A 193 5.76 -2.27 4.56
C PRO A 193 6.41 -3.24 5.55
N VAL A 194 6.51 -4.52 5.18
CA VAL A 194 7.24 -5.54 5.92
C VAL A 194 8.67 -5.58 5.40
N ILE A 195 9.57 -4.96 6.15
CA ILE A 195 10.97 -4.77 5.81
C ILE A 195 11.77 -5.97 6.30
N THR A 196 12.40 -6.66 5.36
CA THR A 196 13.21 -7.87 5.59
C THR A 196 14.71 -7.64 5.33
N GLY A 197 15.10 -6.42 4.94
CA GLY A 197 16.45 -6.08 4.54
C GLY A 197 16.70 -4.58 4.40
N ALA A 198 17.91 -4.23 3.97
CA ALA A 198 18.30 -2.83 3.70
C ALA A 198 17.55 -2.21 2.51
N THR A 199 16.96 -3.05 1.64
CA THR A 199 16.08 -2.63 0.54
C THR A 199 14.66 -3.12 0.79
N HIS A 200 13.69 -2.42 0.19
CA HIS A 200 12.27 -2.78 0.23
C HIS A 200 11.65 -2.56 -1.14
N SER A 201 10.52 -3.21 -1.41
CA SER A 201 9.78 -3.03 -2.64
C SER A 201 8.98 -1.73 -2.60
N THR A 202 9.04 -0.98 -3.70
CA THR A 202 8.33 0.30 -3.86
C THR A 202 7.06 0.09 -4.69
N ILE A 203 5.98 0.81 -4.34
CA ILE A 203 4.80 0.95 -5.21
C ILE A 203 5.12 2.01 -6.27
N ASN A 204 5.20 1.60 -7.54
CA ASN A 204 5.57 2.50 -8.64
C ASN A 204 4.33 2.97 -9.40
N VAL A 205 4.06 4.28 -9.41
CA VAL A 205 2.89 4.88 -10.07
C VAL A 205 3.35 5.80 -11.20
N THR A 206 3.11 5.47 -12.46
CA THR A 206 3.51 6.35 -13.57
C THR A 206 2.71 7.66 -13.58
N GLY A 207 1.42 7.60 -13.21
CA GLY A 207 0.55 8.78 -13.09
C GLY A 207 0.69 9.51 -11.75
N SER A 208 -0.43 9.94 -11.18
CA SER A 208 -0.46 10.61 -9.88
C SER A 208 -0.76 9.65 -8.73
N ALA A 209 -0.16 9.91 -7.57
CA ALA A 209 -0.47 9.23 -6.32
C ALA A 209 -0.96 10.24 -5.26
N THR A 210 -2.11 9.95 -4.66
CA THR A 210 -2.63 10.69 -3.50
C THR A 210 -2.61 9.78 -2.29
N LEU A 211 -1.76 10.10 -1.30
CA LEU A 211 -1.49 9.23 -0.17
C LEU A 211 -2.12 9.79 1.11
N ALA A 212 -3.22 9.20 1.58
CA ALA A 212 -3.79 9.48 2.91
C ALA A 212 -3.72 8.22 3.80
N GLY A 213 -4.09 8.37 5.07
CA GLY A 213 -4.13 7.27 6.04
C GLY A 213 -2.85 7.14 6.87
N THR A 214 -2.43 5.91 7.13
CA THR A 214 -1.33 5.59 8.05
C THR A 214 -0.30 4.67 7.41
N VAL A 215 0.98 4.89 7.69
CA VAL A 215 2.06 3.93 7.42
C VAL A 215 2.40 3.25 8.74
N ARG A 216 2.36 1.92 8.78
CA ARG A 216 2.75 1.10 9.94
C ARG A 216 3.84 0.11 9.52
N PRO A 217 5.12 0.47 9.63
CA PRO A 217 6.21 -0.41 9.26
C PRO A 217 6.23 -1.67 10.14
N GLU A 218 6.63 -2.79 9.55
CA GLU A 218 6.95 -4.03 10.26
C GLU A 218 8.37 -4.45 9.89
N PHE A 219 9.10 -5.03 10.84
CA PHE A 219 10.44 -5.57 10.61
C PHE A 219 10.42 -7.08 10.85
N SER A 220 10.85 -7.86 9.86
CA SER A 220 10.87 -9.32 9.93
C SER A 220 12.26 -9.84 9.61
N GLY A 221 12.98 -10.31 10.65
CA GLY A 221 14.36 -10.79 10.52
C GLY A 221 15.39 -9.71 10.22
N TYR A 222 15.02 -8.42 10.27
CA TYR A 222 15.89 -7.29 9.98
C TYR A 222 15.91 -6.28 11.13
N THR A 223 17.10 -5.86 11.52
CA THR A 223 17.29 -4.77 12.49
C THR A 223 17.78 -3.52 11.74
N PRO A 224 16.97 -2.45 11.69
CA PRO A 224 17.36 -1.19 11.08
C PRO A 224 18.64 -0.61 11.64
N VAL A 225 19.49 -0.10 10.75
CA VAL A 225 20.68 0.69 11.10
C VAL A 225 20.44 2.16 10.76
N LEU A 226 21.03 3.06 11.56
CA LEU A 226 20.87 4.50 11.35
C LEU A 226 21.28 4.90 9.92
N GLY A 227 20.46 5.77 9.32
CA GLY A 227 20.60 6.18 7.92
C GLY A 227 19.91 5.24 6.93
N ASN A 228 19.34 4.10 7.37
CA ASN A 228 18.49 3.32 6.49
C ASN A 228 17.27 4.13 6.04
N SER A 229 16.89 3.89 4.78
CA SER A 229 15.79 4.56 4.11
C SER A 229 15.14 3.61 3.11
N TRP A 230 13.82 3.64 3.03
CA TRP A 230 13.03 2.85 2.10
C TRP A 230 12.02 3.72 1.38
N ASP A 231 12.09 3.71 0.05
CA ASP A 231 11.06 4.31 -0.79
C ASP A 231 9.82 3.42 -0.78
N LEU A 232 8.71 3.96 -0.29
CA LEU A 232 7.45 3.22 -0.14
C LEU A 232 6.58 3.36 -1.40
N VAL A 233 6.51 4.59 -1.93
CA VAL A 233 5.75 4.93 -3.13
C VAL A 233 6.55 5.91 -3.96
N THR A 234 6.63 5.68 -5.26
CA THR A 234 7.12 6.64 -6.26
C THR A 234 5.98 6.98 -7.22
N ALA A 235 5.88 8.23 -7.64
CA ALA A 235 4.86 8.66 -8.57
C ALA A 235 5.34 9.76 -9.54
N GLY A 236 4.70 9.87 -10.70
CA GLY A 236 4.87 11.02 -11.61
C GLY A 236 4.50 12.35 -10.94
N SER A 237 3.48 12.33 -10.09
CA SER A 237 3.21 13.37 -9.10
C SER A 237 2.65 12.77 -7.81
N LEU A 238 3.04 13.30 -6.65
CA LEU A 238 2.71 12.76 -5.34
C LEU A 238 2.23 13.86 -4.40
N THR A 239 1.11 13.61 -3.75
CA THR A 239 0.65 14.37 -2.58
C THR A 239 0.45 13.41 -1.42
N SER A 240 0.84 13.82 -0.21
CA SER A 240 0.75 12.94 0.97
C SER A 240 0.28 13.69 2.20
N THR A 241 -0.72 13.12 2.87
CA THR A 241 -1.16 13.45 4.24
C THR A 241 -1.04 12.24 5.17
N MET A 242 -0.33 11.19 4.74
CA MET A 242 -0.10 10.02 5.58
C MET A 242 0.62 10.37 6.89
N THR A 243 0.26 9.66 7.94
CA THR A 243 0.93 9.71 9.25
C THR A 243 1.67 8.40 9.51
N LEU A 244 2.64 8.43 10.43
CA LEU A 244 3.41 7.25 10.82
C LEU A 244 2.84 6.67 12.13
N ASP A 245 2.45 5.39 12.10
CA ASP A 245 2.12 4.61 13.28
C ASP A 245 3.36 3.85 13.76
N THR A 246 3.89 4.25 14.91
CA THR A 246 5.09 3.66 15.51
C THR A 246 4.80 2.58 16.56
N SER A 247 3.52 2.24 16.79
CA SER A 247 3.11 1.34 17.88
C SER A 247 3.62 -0.10 17.74
N GLY A 248 3.98 -0.53 16.53
CA GLY A 248 4.54 -1.87 16.25
C GLY A 248 6.06 -1.91 16.09
N LEU A 249 6.75 -0.78 16.26
CA LEU A 249 8.19 -0.69 16.00
C LEU A 249 9.01 -1.16 17.20
N PRO A 250 10.25 -1.66 16.99
CA PRO A 250 11.14 -1.99 18.09
C PRO A 250 11.42 -0.77 18.97
N ILE A 251 11.75 -1.00 20.25
CA ILE A 251 12.21 0.07 21.14
C ILE A 251 13.48 0.67 20.55
N LEU A 252 13.46 1.98 20.33
CA LEU A 252 14.55 2.69 19.68
C LEU A 252 15.53 3.29 20.69
N PRO A 253 16.83 3.33 20.38
CA PRO A 253 17.78 4.11 21.15
C PRO A 253 17.35 5.58 21.25
N ARG A 254 17.61 6.19 22.40
CA ARG A 254 17.36 7.62 22.63
C ARG A 254 18.08 8.45 21.55
N GLY A 255 17.37 9.39 20.94
CA GLY A 255 17.89 10.24 19.86
C GLY A 255 17.75 9.64 18.48
N THR A 256 17.00 8.54 18.34
CA THR A 256 16.65 7.96 17.05
C THR A 256 15.15 7.89 16.90
N ALA A 257 14.68 8.02 15.67
CA ALA A 257 13.28 7.80 15.35
C ALA A 257 13.12 7.37 13.90
N PHE A 258 11.98 6.73 13.63
CA PHE A 258 11.49 6.65 12.26
C PHE A 258 10.75 7.93 11.91
N ASN A 259 10.94 8.40 10.68
CA ASN A 259 10.17 9.49 10.12
C ASN A 259 9.63 9.10 8.75
N LEU A 260 8.42 9.57 8.49
CA LEU A 260 7.82 9.53 7.15
C LEU A 260 8.06 10.89 6.50
N SER A 261 8.54 10.88 5.26
CA SER A 261 8.76 12.08 4.46
C SER A 261 8.16 11.88 3.07
N ALA A 262 7.73 12.97 2.45
CA ALA A 262 7.22 12.95 1.10
C ALA A 262 7.73 14.17 0.32
N THR A 263 8.15 13.94 -0.91
CA THR A 263 8.39 14.98 -1.93
C THR A 263 7.23 14.99 -2.92
N GLY A 264 7.31 15.82 -3.96
CA GLY A 264 6.34 15.79 -5.07
C GLY A 264 6.35 14.51 -5.91
N THR A 265 7.24 13.53 -5.65
CA THR A 265 7.35 12.30 -6.45
C THR A 265 7.65 11.04 -5.63
N THR A 266 7.99 11.15 -4.34
CA THR A 266 8.40 9.98 -3.54
C THR A 266 7.95 10.12 -2.10
N ALA A 267 7.34 9.05 -1.55
CA ALA A 267 7.10 8.87 -0.13
C ALA A 267 8.10 7.86 0.45
N LYS A 268 8.74 8.22 1.55
CA LYS A 268 9.92 7.53 2.09
C LYS A 268 9.83 7.37 3.61
N LEU A 269 10.13 6.16 4.09
CA LEU A 269 10.40 5.88 5.49
C LEU A 269 11.91 5.97 5.74
N GLY A 270 12.32 6.78 6.70
CA GLY A 270 13.72 6.88 7.14
C GLY A 270 13.88 6.44 8.60
N TYR A 271 15.04 5.88 8.93
CA TYR A 271 15.49 5.68 10.31
C TYR A 271 16.68 6.60 10.59
N ASN A 272 16.42 7.69 11.31
CA ASN A 272 17.36 8.81 11.44
C ASN A 272 17.68 9.10 12.90
N ASN A 273 18.80 9.78 13.13
CA ASN A 273 19.11 10.40 14.41
C ASN A 273 18.59 11.83 14.45
N PHE A 274 18.23 12.29 15.65
CA PHE A 274 17.66 13.60 15.92
C PHE A 274 18.36 14.23 17.13
N LEU A 275 18.43 15.56 17.12
CA LEU A 275 18.75 16.31 18.33
C LEU A 275 17.62 16.17 19.35
N ILE A 276 18.01 16.09 20.63
CA ILE A 276 17.08 15.94 21.75
C ILE A 276 17.21 17.15 22.64
N LEU A 277 16.08 17.77 22.99
CA LEU A 277 16.01 18.65 24.14
C LEU A 277 15.82 17.80 25.40
N SER A 278 16.83 17.78 26.27
CA SER A 278 16.77 17.11 27.57
C SER A 278 16.57 18.13 28.67
N VAL A 279 15.58 17.91 29.53
CA VAL A 279 15.28 18.80 30.67
C VAL A 279 15.35 18.00 31.96
N ASN A 280 16.27 18.37 32.86
CA ASN A 280 16.32 17.81 34.20
C ASN A 280 15.30 18.52 35.09
N ARG A 281 14.22 17.82 35.46
CA ARG A 281 13.13 18.42 36.27
C ARG A 281 13.54 18.75 37.71
N GLY A 282 14.60 18.14 38.24
CA GLY A 282 15.09 18.42 39.60
C GLY A 282 15.94 19.68 39.68
N THR A 283 16.69 19.99 38.62
CA THR A 283 17.60 21.15 38.57
C THR A 283 17.14 22.28 37.66
N GLY A 284 16.15 22.02 36.79
CA GLY A 284 15.71 22.96 35.75
C GLY A 284 16.65 23.04 34.54
N VAL A 285 17.81 22.37 34.56
CA VAL A 285 18.81 22.45 33.49
C VAL A 285 18.27 21.83 32.21
N ALA A 286 18.32 22.61 31.12
CA ALA A 286 18.03 22.16 29.78
C ALA A 286 19.33 21.96 28.98
N ARG A 287 19.33 21.04 28.02
CA ARG A 287 20.43 20.89 27.06
C ARG A 287 19.93 20.32 25.74
N ILE A 288 20.58 20.72 24.65
CA ILE A 288 20.44 20.09 23.33
C ILE A 288 21.53 19.04 23.21
N GLU A 289 21.15 17.81 22.88
CA GLU A 289 22.04 16.65 22.86
C GLU A 289 21.93 15.92 21.53
N ASN A 290 23.07 15.54 20.95
CA ASN A 290 23.13 14.54 19.90
C ASN A 290 23.52 13.21 20.53
N ALA A 291 22.55 12.37 20.87
CA ALA A 291 22.82 11.17 21.66
C ALA A 291 23.59 10.10 20.85
N VAL A 292 23.36 9.99 19.54
CA VAL A 292 23.87 8.89 18.70
C VAL A 292 24.01 9.30 17.23
N GLY A 293 24.77 8.52 16.45
CA GLY A 293 24.85 8.65 14.99
C GLY A 293 25.96 9.59 14.53
N SER A 294 25.75 10.26 13.39
CA SER A 294 26.68 11.26 12.87
C SER A 294 26.49 12.61 13.55
N ALA A 295 27.47 13.52 13.40
CA ALA A 295 27.33 14.88 13.88
C ALA A 295 26.12 15.57 13.22
N ILE A 296 25.30 16.24 14.01
CA ILE A 296 24.15 17.01 13.52
C ILE A 296 24.49 18.50 13.61
N GLY A 297 24.37 19.18 12.48
CA GLY A 297 24.45 20.64 12.42
C GLY A 297 23.09 21.27 12.67
N PHE A 298 23.04 22.34 13.47
CA PHE A 298 21.85 23.17 13.65
C PHE A 298 22.24 24.64 13.75
N ASP A 299 21.35 25.50 13.27
CA ASP A 299 21.49 26.95 13.23
C ASP A 299 20.31 27.67 13.89
N GLY A 300 19.40 26.92 14.53
CA GLY A 300 18.31 27.52 15.26
C GLY A 300 17.54 26.52 16.09
N TYR A 301 16.84 27.03 17.09
CA TYR A 301 15.84 26.28 17.83
C TYR A 301 14.72 27.20 18.30
N THR A 302 13.57 26.59 18.56
CA THR A 302 12.48 27.22 19.29
C THR A 302 11.96 26.23 20.32
N ILE A 303 11.86 26.67 21.57
CA ILE A 303 11.30 25.91 22.68
C ILE A 303 10.06 26.64 23.15
N THR A 304 8.94 25.94 23.25
CA THR A 304 7.68 26.50 23.74
C THR A 304 7.25 25.81 25.02
N SER A 305 6.63 26.59 25.93
CA SER A 305 6.09 26.10 27.19
C SER A 305 4.76 26.81 27.46
N PRO A 306 3.62 26.12 27.32
CA PRO A 306 2.31 26.71 27.63
C PRO A 306 2.19 27.21 29.06
N SER A 307 2.93 26.60 30.02
CA SER A 307 2.90 26.98 31.44
C SER A 307 3.78 28.17 31.79
N GLY A 308 4.50 28.77 30.82
CA GLY A 308 5.39 29.90 31.09
C GLY A 308 6.69 29.51 31.79
N ALA A 309 7.07 28.22 31.76
CA ALA A 309 8.21 27.71 32.52
C ALA A 309 9.59 28.18 31.99
N LEU A 310 9.63 28.91 30.87
CA LEU A 310 10.85 29.45 30.28
C LEU A 310 11.15 30.88 30.78
N GLY A 311 10.35 31.42 31.71
CA GLY A 311 10.50 32.74 32.30
C GLY A 311 11.55 32.86 33.41
N GLY A 312 12.19 31.75 33.81
CA GLY A 312 13.30 31.77 34.76
C GLY A 312 14.61 32.32 34.14
N THR A 313 15.73 32.15 34.86
CA THR A 313 17.08 32.43 34.34
C THR A 313 17.44 31.39 33.29
N TRP A 314 16.94 31.60 32.07
CA TRP A 314 17.39 30.90 30.86
C TRP A 314 18.83 31.34 30.57
N ASN A 315 19.73 30.41 30.26
CA ASN A 315 21.13 30.72 29.96
C ASN A 315 21.39 30.34 28.50
N SER A 316 20.93 31.21 27.60
CA SER A 316 20.96 30.98 26.16
C SER A 316 22.36 30.71 25.60
N LEU A 317 22.42 30.28 24.34
CA LEU A 317 23.71 30.17 23.65
C LEU A 317 24.34 31.56 23.43
N GLN A 318 23.52 32.61 23.30
CA GLN A 318 24.00 34.00 23.26
C GLN A 318 24.57 34.44 24.62
N ASP A 319 23.88 34.17 25.73
CA ASP A 319 24.33 34.51 27.09
C ASP A 319 25.63 33.78 27.46
N GLN A 320 25.82 32.58 26.91
CA GLN A 320 27.07 31.82 26.99
C GLN A 320 28.17 32.33 26.05
N ALA A 321 27.93 33.42 25.32
CA ALA A 321 28.82 33.99 24.33
C ALA A 321 29.27 33.00 23.24
N ILE A 322 28.41 32.05 22.86
CA ILE A 322 28.68 31.16 21.73
C ILE A 322 28.59 31.98 20.44
N ALA A 323 29.73 32.09 19.76
CA ALA A 323 29.87 32.98 18.60
C ALA A 323 28.79 32.75 17.53
N GLY A 324 28.16 33.87 17.12
CA GLY A 324 27.20 33.93 16.04
C GLY A 324 25.76 33.60 16.42
N TRP A 325 25.48 33.19 17.66
CA TRP A 325 24.11 32.99 18.15
C TRP A 325 23.47 34.30 18.62
N ASP A 326 22.19 34.44 18.32
CA ASP A 326 21.35 35.58 18.68
C ASP A 326 19.97 35.09 19.14
N GLU A 327 19.50 35.64 20.26
CA GLU A 327 18.15 35.47 20.78
C GLU A 327 17.19 36.28 19.93
N ALA A 328 16.11 35.66 19.47
CA ALA A 328 15.10 36.39 18.74
C ALA A 328 14.31 37.33 19.69
N ASP A 329 13.98 38.52 19.20
CA ASP A 329 13.16 39.54 19.89
C ASP A 329 11.78 39.03 20.35
N ASN A 330 11.31 37.89 19.82
CA ASN A 330 10.04 37.27 20.19
C ASN A 330 10.13 36.28 21.36
N SER A 331 11.26 36.23 22.06
CA SER A 331 11.45 35.41 23.25
C SER A 331 10.61 35.94 24.44
N THR A 332 9.93 35.03 25.13
CA THR A 332 9.01 35.29 26.24
C THR A 332 9.11 34.16 27.28
N ALA A 333 8.40 34.27 28.41
CA ALA A 333 8.30 33.17 29.37
C ALA A 333 7.69 31.87 28.78
N ASN A 334 6.94 31.97 27.68
CA ASN A 334 6.30 30.84 27.01
C ASN A 334 7.04 30.35 25.77
N ARG A 335 8.07 31.08 25.32
CA ARG A 335 8.79 30.77 24.08
C ARG A 335 10.23 31.27 24.16
N ARG A 336 11.20 30.42 23.87
CA ARG A 336 12.60 30.83 23.62
C ARG A 336 12.95 30.47 22.19
N THR A 337 13.46 31.45 21.44
CA THR A 337 13.91 31.25 20.06
C THR A 337 15.32 31.79 19.94
N GLU A 338 16.23 30.98 19.41
CA GLU A 338 17.60 31.41 19.11
C GLU A 338 17.97 30.91 17.73
N PHE A 339 18.81 31.67 17.04
CA PHE A 339 19.33 31.30 15.73
C PHE A 339 20.78 31.77 15.57
N LYS A 340 21.50 31.12 14.66
CA LYS A 340 22.85 31.45 14.30
C LYS A 340 22.83 32.35 13.07
N THR A 341 23.48 33.50 13.16
CA THR A 341 23.56 34.50 12.10
C THR A 341 24.34 34.02 10.87
N SER A 342 25.19 33.00 11.02
CA SER A 342 25.89 32.33 9.91
C SER A 342 26.39 30.93 10.28
N GLY A 343 26.42 30.04 9.29
CA GLY A 343 26.93 28.66 9.45
C GLY A 343 26.08 27.79 10.35
N LEU A 344 26.63 26.65 10.79
CA LEU A 344 25.97 25.69 11.69
C LEU A 344 26.77 25.53 12.98
N THR A 345 26.12 25.15 14.07
CA THR A 345 26.75 24.55 15.25
C THR A 345 26.68 23.05 15.10
N SER A 346 27.83 22.37 15.06
CA SER A 346 27.89 20.92 14.90
C SER A 346 27.99 20.25 16.26
N LEU A 347 27.06 19.34 16.57
CA LEU A 347 27.11 18.47 17.74
C LEU A 347 27.48 17.06 17.30
N ALA A 348 28.69 16.62 17.62
CA ALA A 348 29.10 15.22 17.46
C ALA A 348 28.26 14.30 18.36
N ALA A 349 28.19 13.01 18.02
CA ALA A 349 27.47 12.04 18.84
C ALA A 349 28.09 11.93 20.25
N GLY A 350 27.23 11.87 21.26
CA GLY A 350 27.59 11.90 22.68
C GLY A 350 27.79 13.31 23.24
N ASN A 351 27.81 14.35 22.40
CA ASN A 351 27.98 15.73 22.86
C ASN A 351 26.63 16.43 23.12
N SER A 352 26.68 17.43 23.99
CA SER A 352 25.55 18.31 24.28
C SER A 352 26.00 19.75 24.47
N VAL A 353 25.08 20.69 24.29
CA VAL A 353 25.23 22.09 24.71
C VAL A 353 24.12 22.42 25.71
N SER A 354 24.49 23.03 26.83
CA SER A 354 23.55 23.45 27.88
C SER A 354 22.79 24.71 27.45
N LEU A 355 21.57 24.87 27.95
CA LEU A 355 20.70 26.05 27.81
C LEU A 355 20.25 26.55 29.20
#